data_AF-A0A0R1M8N7-F1
#
_entry.id   AF-A0A0R1M8N7-F1
#
_cell.length_a   1.000
_cell.length_b   1.000
_cell.length_c   1.000
_cell.angle_alpha   90.00
_cell.angle_beta   90.00
_cell.angle_gamma   90.00
#
_symmetry.space_group_name_H-M   'P 1'
#
loop_
_entity.id
_entity.type
_entity.pdbx_description
1 polymer ?
#
loop_
_entity_poly.entity_id
_entity_poly.type
_entity_poly.pdbx_seq_one_letter_code
_entity_poly.pdbx_strand_id
1 'polypeptide(L)'
;MDGLSSASGLQNYQKTLATATDLNKSSVLGTQDSGKQFSDYLTNAISGLNNNMKVMDQGTTDMIRGDQSDLGSIMTKMTETQLSLQTAVQVRNKCLDAYNDLKNMQF
;
A
#
# COMPACT_ATOMS: atom_id res chain seq x y z
N MET A 1 33.27 59.84 4.13
CA MET A 1 32.70 58.96 5.17
C MET A 1 32.05 57.79 4.43
N ASP A 2 32.77 57.01 3.61
CA ASP A 2 32.10 56.12 2.63
C ASP A 2 32.83 54.79 2.42
N GLY A 3 33.51 54.31 3.46
CA GLY A 3 34.18 53.00 3.46
C GLY A 3 33.33 51.85 4.03
N LEU A 4 32.10 52.13 4.51
CA LEU A 4 31.28 51.16 5.25
C LEU A 4 30.15 50.54 4.40
N SER A 5 29.86 51.07 3.21
CA SER A 5 28.80 50.55 2.33
C SER A 5 29.21 49.34 1.49
N SER A 6 30.51 49.07 1.33
CA SER A 6 31.03 47.92 0.58
C SER A 6 30.92 46.61 1.37
N ALA A 7 30.97 46.67 2.71
CA ALA A 7 30.76 45.52 3.59
C ALA A 7 29.31 45.00 3.54
N SER A 8 28.33 45.91 3.45
CA SER A 8 26.92 45.56 3.31
C SER A 8 26.60 44.90 1.96
N GLY A 9 27.30 45.30 0.90
CA GLY A 9 27.20 44.67 -0.43
C GLY A 9 27.70 43.21 -0.42
N LEU A 10 28.77 42.93 0.33
CA LEU A 10 29.31 41.57 0.49
C LEU A 10 28.44 40.68 1.39
N GLN A 11 27.76 41.26 2.39
CA GLN A 11 26.74 40.55 3.18
C GLN A 11 25.49 40.21 2.36
N ASN A 12 25.06 41.11 1.48
CA ASN A 12 23.96 40.84 0.56
C ASN A 12 24.34 39.80 -0.50
N TYR A 13 25.60 39.80 -0.95
CA TYR A 13 26.11 38.77 -1.85
C TYR A 13 26.17 37.40 -1.17
N GLN A 14 26.66 37.31 0.07
CA GLN A 14 26.64 36.08 0.85
C GLN A 14 25.20 35.58 1.13
N LYS A 15 24.26 36.48 1.44
CA LYS A 15 22.84 36.14 1.64
C LYS A 15 22.17 35.66 0.35
N THR A 16 22.51 36.25 -0.79
CA THR A 16 22.00 35.83 -2.11
C THR A 16 22.60 34.50 -2.54
N LEU A 17 23.88 34.25 -2.26
CA LEU A 17 24.51 32.95 -2.46
C LEU A 17 23.88 31.88 -1.56
N ALA A 18 23.63 32.19 -0.29
CA ALA A 18 22.96 31.28 0.66
C ALA A 18 21.51 30.94 0.26
N THR A 19 20.81 31.89 -0.37
CA THR A 19 19.44 31.70 -0.90
C THR A 19 19.46 30.94 -2.24
N ALA A 20 20.50 31.11 -3.06
CA ALA A 20 20.69 30.32 -4.29
C ALA A 20 21.12 28.87 -4.01
N THR A 21 21.82 28.64 -2.90
CA THR A 21 22.15 27.30 -2.37
C THR A 21 21.05 26.79 -1.44
N ASP A 22 19.79 26.78 -1.91
CA ASP A 22 18.61 26.27 -1.19
C ASP A 22 18.67 24.72 -1.02
N LEU A 23 19.74 24.25 -0.37
CA LEU A 23 19.91 22.89 0.15
C LEU A 23 19.36 22.79 1.58
N ASN A 24 18.70 23.84 2.09
CA ASN A 24 17.98 23.80 3.36
C ASN A 24 16.48 23.54 3.18
N LYS A 25 16.08 22.90 2.09
CA LYS A 25 14.85 22.09 2.11
C LYS A 25 15.13 20.75 2.81
N SER A 26 15.44 20.82 4.12
CA SER A 26 15.24 19.71 5.05
C SER A 26 13.73 19.50 5.27
N SER A 27 13.01 19.27 4.17
CA SER A 27 11.60 18.87 4.13
C SER A 27 11.20 18.22 2.80
N VAL A 28 12.17 17.94 1.90
CA VAL A 28 11.96 16.98 0.78
C VAL A 28 12.95 15.82 0.89
N LEU A 29 13.19 15.36 2.11
CA LEU A 29 13.03 13.93 2.32
C LEU A 29 11.54 13.72 2.57
N GLY A 30 10.77 13.74 1.49
CA GLY A 30 9.50 13.04 1.44
C GLY A 30 9.77 11.54 1.45
N THR A 31 10.44 11.03 2.49
CA THR A 31 10.34 9.63 2.92
C THR A 31 8.98 9.46 3.59
N GLN A 32 7.93 9.77 2.83
CA GLN A 32 6.58 9.40 3.14
C GLN A 32 5.78 9.37 1.84
N ASP A 33 6.32 8.67 0.84
CA ASP A 33 5.41 7.75 0.15
C ASP A 33 5.10 6.63 1.14
N SER A 34 4.25 6.94 2.12
CA SER A 34 3.38 5.93 2.73
C SER A 34 2.28 5.56 1.74
N GLY A 35 2.63 5.43 0.45
CA GLY A 35 1.88 4.68 -0.52
C GLY A 35 1.64 3.32 0.12
N LYS A 36 0.35 2.97 0.22
CA LYS A 36 -0.14 1.79 0.94
C LYS A 36 0.86 0.65 0.79
N GLN A 37 1.40 0.18 1.90
CA GLN A 37 2.40 -0.89 1.86
C GLN A 37 1.75 -2.11 1.23
N PHE A 38 2.53 -2.98 0.59
CA PHE A 38 2.01 -4.25 0.08
C PHE A 38 1.23 -5.02 1.16
N SER A 39 1.67 -4.92 2.41
CA SER A 39 0.96 -5.46 3.58
C SER A 39 -0.46 -4.89 3.73
N ASP A 40 -0.67 -3.61 3.45
CA ASP A 40 -1.99 -2.97 3.52
C ASP A 40 -2.90 -3.49 2.40
N TYR A 41 -2.38 -3.64 1.17
CA TYR A 41 -3.13 -4.25 0.08
C TYR A 41 -3.49 -5.71 0.37
N LEU A 42 -2.53 -6.48 0.90
CA LEU A 42 -2.73 -7.86 1.27
C LEU A 42 -3.75 -8.00 2.41
N THR A 43 -3.64 -7.15 3.44
CA THR A 43 -4.59 -7.12 4.57
C THR A 43 -5.99 -6.78 4.07
N ASN A 44 -6.13 -5.75 3.23
CA ASN A 44 -7.42 -5.38 2.64
C ASN A 44 -8.00 -6.51 1.77
N ALA A 45 -7.16 -7.19 0.98
CA ALA A 45 -7.60 -8.33 0.16
C ALA A 45 -8.06 -9.51 1.03
N ILE A 46 -7.35 -9.83 2.12
CA ILE A 46 -7.74 -10.88 3.07
C ILE A 46 -9.03 -10.51 3.81
N SER A 47 -9.17 -9.26 4.25
CA SER A 47 -10.41 -8.78 4.86
C SER A 47 -11.59 -8.81 3.89
N GLY A 48 -11.37 -8.43 2.63
CA GLY A 48 -12.35 -8.56 1.54
C GLY A 48 -12.77 -10.01 1.30
N LEU A 49 -11.81 -10.93 1.28
CA LEU A 49 -12.07 -12.36 1.13
C LEU A 49 -12.93 -12.92 2.28
N ASN A 50 -12.66 -12.53 3.52
CA ASN A 50 -13.45 -12.94 4.68
C ASN A 50 -14.91 -12.44 4.59
N ASN A 51 -15.10 -11.18 4.20
CA ASN A 51 -16.43 -10.63 3.96
C ASN A 51 -17.15 -11.38 2.82
N ASN A 52 -16.45 -11.70 1.73
CA ASN A 52 -17.02 -12.45 0.61
C ASN A 52 -17.44 -13.87 1.02
N MET A 53 -16.64 -14.56 1.84
CA MET A 53 -17.03 -15.87 2.43
C MET A 53 -18.29 -15.75 3.29
N LYS A 54 -18.41 -14.71 4.11
CA LYS A 54 -19.61 -14.49 4.94
C LYS A 54 -20.87 -14.23 4.11
N VAL A 55 -20.74 -13.45 3.03
CA VAL A 55 -21.83 -13.19 2.08
C VAL A 55 -22.20 -14.48 1.34
N MET A 56 -21.22 -15.31 1.00
CA MET A 56 -21.45 -16.63 0.42
C MET A 56 -22.23 -17.55 1.37
N ASP A 57 -21.85 -17.65 2.64
CA ASP A 57 -22.53 -18.50 3.62
C ASP A 57 -23.99 -18.06 3.82
N GLN A 58 -24.22 -16.75 3.88
CA GLN A 58 -25.56 -16.17 3.97
C GLN A 58 -26.36 -16.45 2.70
N GLY A 59 -25.79 -16.17 1.52
CA GLY A 59 -26.45 -16.41 0.24
C GLY A 59 -26.76 -17.89 -0.02
N THR A 60 -25.90 -18.80 0.43
CA THR A 60 -26.15 -20.25 0.40
C THR A 60 -27.35 -20.62 1.27
N THR A 61 -27.41 -20.04 2.48
CA THR A 61 -28.48 -20.29 3.43
C THR A 61 -29.82 -19.76 2.89
N ASP A 62 -29.82 -18.59 2.28
CA ASP A 62 -31.02 -17.97 1.72
C ASP A 62 -31.48 -18.68 0.43
N MET A 63 -30.54 -19.17 -0.38
CA MET A 63 -30.81 -20.04 -1.51
C MET A 63 -31.50 -21.35 -1.07
N ILE A 64 -31.00 -22.00 -0.02
CA ILE A 64 -31.58 -23.25 0.51
C ILE A 64 -32.98 -23.00 1.09
N ARG A 65 -33.22 -21.80 1.65
CA ARG A 65 -34.53 -21.38 2.16
C ARG A 65 -35.55 -21.07 1.06
N GLY A 66 -35.14 -21.09 -0.22
CA GLY A 66 -36.01 -20.83 -1.36
C GLY A 66 -36.27 -19.35 -1.60
N ASP A 67 -35.48 -18.45 -1.02
CA ASP A 67 -35.58 -17.03 -1.31
C ASP A 67 -34.96 -16.77 -2.69
N GLN A 68 -35.81 -16.43 -3.67
CA GLN A 68 -35.48 -16.36 -5.09
C GLN A 68 -34.71 -15.07 -5.44
N SER A 69 -34.18 -14.36 -4.44
CA SER A 69 -33.37 -13.17 -4.63
C SER A 69 -31.98 -13.56 -5.14
N ASP A 70 -31.86 -13.57 -6.46
CA ASP A 70 -30.59 -13.42 -7.19
C ASP A 70 -29.57 -14.56 -7.03
N LEU A 71 -30.05 -15.80 -7.29
CA LEU A 71 -29.21 -16.99 -7.37
C LEU A 71 -27.99 -16.81 -8.29
N GLY A 72 -28.17 -16.09 -9.41
CA GLY A 72 -27.08 -15.78 -10.35
C GLY A 72 -25.95 -15.00 -9.68
N SER A 73 -26.26 -13.90 -9.00
CA SER A 73 -25.25 -13.12 -8.28
C SER A 73 -24.61 -13.87 -7.12
N ILE A 74 -25.35 -14.74 -6.42
CA ILE A 74 -24.79 -15.57 -5.34
C ILE A 74 -23.76 -16.57 -5.91
N MET A 75 -24.11 -17.25 -7.01
CA MET A 75 -23.20 -18.20 -7.68
C MET A 75 -21.97 -17.50 -8.28
N THR A 76 -22.13 -16.28 -8.81
CA THR A 76 -20.99 -15.45 -9.26
C THR A 76 -20.08 -15.11 -8.08
N LYS A 77 -20.64 -14.61 -6.98
CA LYS A 77 -19.87 -14.29 -5.75
C LYS A 77 -19.19 -15.51 -5.16
N MET A 78 -19.84 -16.68 -5.19
CA MET A 78 -19.23 -17.96 -4.81
C MET A 78 -18.00 -18.26 -5.66
N THR A 79 -18.13 -18.16 -6.98
CA THR A 79 -17.05 -18.44 -7.93
C THR A 79 -15.88 -17.47 -7.72
N GLU A 80 -16.16 -16.18 -7.55
CA GLU A 80 -15.16 -15.16 -7.23
C GLU A 80 -14.44 -15.44 -5.91
N THR A 81 -15.20 -15.81 -4.87
CA THR A 81 -14.65 -16.15 -3.55
C THR A 81 -13.75 -17.36 -3.63
N GLN A 82 -14.17 -18.40 -4.36
CA GLN A 82 -13.39 -19.62 -4.52
C GLN A 82 -12.08 -19.36 -5.29
N LEU A 83 -12.14 -18.58 -6.37
CA LEU A 83 -10.96 -18.17 -7.12
C LEU A 83 -10.02 -17.34 -6.24
N SER A 84 -10.56 -16.35 -5.52
CA SER A 84 -9.78 -15.50 -4.61
C SER A 84 -9.13 -16.31 -3.48
N LEU A 85 -9.79 -17.33 -2.95
CA LEU A 85 -9.22 -18.23 -1.95
C LEU A 85 -8.06 -19.04 -2.54
N GLN A 86 -8.23 -19.61 -3.73
CA GLN A 86 -7.16 -20.34 -4.43
C GLN A 86 -5.93 -19.44 -4.66
N THR A 87 -6.14 -18.20 -5.12
CA THR A 87 -5.08 -17.21 -5.27
C THR A 87 -4.42 -16.89 -3.93
N ALA A 88 -5.18 -16.69 -2.86
CA ALA A 88 -4.64 -16.40 -1.53
C ALA A 88 -3.74 -17.55 -1.01
N VAL A 89 -4.13 -18.81 -1.25
CA VAL A 89 -3.30 -19.98 -0.90
C VAL A 89 -2.00 -20.00 -1.70
N GLN A 90 -2.04 -19.68 -3.00
CA GLN A 90 -0.84 -19.60 -3.84
C GLN A 90 0.10 -18.49 -3.37
N VAL A 91 -0.43 -17.31 -3.05
CA VAL A 91 0.37 -16.19 -2.50
C VAL A 91 0.99 -16.59 -1.17
N ARG A 92 0.21 -17.21 -0.27
CA ARG A 92 0.72 -17.72 1.02
C ARG A 92 1.88 -18.70 0.81
N ASN A 93 1.74 -19.65 -0.10
CA ASN A 93 2.81 -20.61 -0.41
C ASN A 93 4.04 -19.89 -0.95
N LYS A 94 3.87 -18.95 -1.89
CA LYS A 94 4.99 -18.19 -2.45
C LYS A 94 5.71 -17.33 -1.41
N CYS A 95 5.00 -16.77 -0.43
CA CYS A 95 5.60 -16.06 0.69
C CYS A 95 6.42 -16.99 1.59
N LEU A 96 5.92 -18.20 1.86
CA LEU A 96 6.67 -19.22 2.63
C LEU A 96 7.89 -19.71 1.86
N ASP A 97 7.79 -19.88 0.55
CA ASP A 97 8.90 -20.25 -0.32
C ASP A 97 9.97 -19.15 -0.32
N ALA A 98 9.56 -17.89 -0.52
CA ALA A 98 10.50 -16.75 -0.48
C ALA A 98 11.20 -16.61 0.88
N TYR A 99 10.51 -16.90 1.98
CA TYR A 99 11.12 -16.94 3.30
C TYR A 99 12.15 -18.08 3.42
N ASN A 100 11.81 -19.27 2.93
CA ASN A 100 12.74 -20.40 2.92
C ASN A 100 13.94 -20.18 1.98
N ASP A 101 13.74 -19.54 0.84
CA ASP A 101 14.80 -19.18 -0.11
C ASP A 101 15.77 -18.17 0.52
N LEU A 102 15.24 -17.11 1.14
CA LEU A 102 16.06 -16.13 1.88
C LEU A 102 16.89 -16.78 2.99
N LYS A 103 16.29 -17.76 3.70
CA LYS A 103 16.98 -18.55 4.71
C LYS A 103 18.09 -19.42 4.10
N ASN A 104 17.81 -20.11 2.99
CA ASN A 104 18.78 -20.99 2.33
C ASN A 104 19.90 -20.23 1.61
N MET A 105 19.69 -18.98 1.20
CA MET A 105 20.74 -18.15 0.59
C MET A 105 21.77 -17.61 1.62
N GLN A 106 21.44 -17.62 2.91
CA GLN A 106 22.33 -17.11 3.98
C GLN A 106 23.13 -18.21 4.71
N PHE A 107 23.09 -19.46 4.22
CA PHE A 107 23.92 -20.57 4.71
C PHE A 107 24.91 -21.05 3.66
#